data_AF-A0A5P2WA14-F1
#
_entry.id   AF-A0A5P2WA14-F1
#
_cell.length_a   1.000
_cell.length_b   1.000
_cell.length_c   1.000
_cell.angle_alpha   90.00
_cell.angle_beta   90.00
_cell.angle_gamma   90.00
#
_symmetry.space_group_name_H-M   'P 1'
#
loop_
_entity.id
_entity.type
_entity.pdbx_description
1 polymer ?
#
loop_
_entity_poly.entity_id
_entity_poly.type
_entity_poly.pdbx_seq_one_letter_code
_entity_poly.pdbx_strand_id
1 'polypeptide(L)'
;MSRRHEKAAARAFEAAQAAERARRLRRTTWWHRVWGTAAALLGVAAVTATAVLLASVPGALEDVRAYRAARPCPSPVAPAADCLRTVPATVRGRTIQERQRNPRYMLFLDGPRGVPAELEMDGPDPLLSKLHKGDTVTLTRWRGYTTAVSEGGVTQESADTPDGEPEALTALALALLAVGLFGMYAGAVAARHASRHAREGLPVRIESLGIATFWAAVAALPAVMVGDHTGPVGVVVSWLALLLLILLIVLRVERKSRGRHSRPYVRARRNHG
;
A
#
# COMPACT_ATOMS: atom_id res chain seq x y z
N MET A 1 -12.40 -27.15 -65.64
CA MET A 1 -11.32 -27.27 -64.62
C MET A 1 -11.24 -26.09 -63.66
N SER A 2 -11.40 -24.83 -64.11
CA SER A 2 -11.27 -23.61 -63.27
C SER A 2 -12.04 -23.63 -61.92
N ARG A 3 -13.34 -23.96 -61.91
CA ARG A 3 -14.17 -23.98 -60.68
C ARG A 3 -13.71 -24.96 -59.58
N ARG A 4 -12.97 -26.03 -59.91
CA ARG A 4 -12.45 -26.97 -58.90
C ARG A 4 -11.24 -26.40 -58.17
N HIS A 5 -10.37 -25.68 -58.88
CA HIS A 5 -9.22 -25.01 -58.28
C HIS A 5 -9.63 -23.84 -57.38
N GLU A 6 -10.65 -23.08 -57.78
CA GLU A 6 -11.20 -21.98 -56.98
C GLU A 6 -11.80 -22.45 -55.65
N LYS A 7 -12.59 -23.55 -55.66
CA LYS A 7 -13.14 -24.16 -54.44
C LYS A 7 -12.06 -24.72 -53.52
N ALA A 8 -10.99 -25.28 -54.08
CA ALA A 8 -9.87 -25.81 -53.28
C ALA A 8 -9.09 -24.68 -52.60
N ALA A 9 -8.85 -23.56 -53.32
CA ALA A 9 -8.18 -22.39 -52.77
C ALA A 9 -8.99 -21.73 -51.64
N ALA A 10 -10.32 -21.58 -51.81
CA ALA A 10 -11.19 -21.03 -50.77
C ALA A 10 -11.17 -21.87 -49.48
N ARG A 11 -11.25 -23.19 -49.58
CA ARG A 11 -11.17 -24.10 -48.42
C ARG A 11 -9.81 -24.05 -47.73
N ALA A 12 -8.72 -23.96 -48.49
CA ALA A 12 -7.38 -23.83 -47.93
C ALA A 12 -7.22 -22.51 -47.15
N PHE A 13 -7.78 -21.42 -47.66
CA PHE A 13 -7.79 -20.12 -46.97
C PHE A 13 -8.62 -20.15 -45.68
N GLU A 14 -9.82 -20.73 -45.71
CA GLU A 14 -10.66 -20.90 -44.50
C GLU A 14 -9.96 -21.77 -43.44
N ALA A 15 -9.32 -22.88 -43.86
CA ALA A 15 -8.57 -23.74 -42.96
C ALA A 15 -7.36 -23.02 -42.34
N ALA A 16 -6.63 -22.23 -43.13
CA ALA A 16 -5.52 -21.42 -42.65
C ALA A 16 -6.00 -20.35 -41.64
N GLN A 17 -7.10 -19.65 -41.93
CA GLN A 17 -7.69 -18.68 -41.00
C GLN A 17 -8.18 -19.34 -39.70
N ALA A 18 -8.82 -20.51 -39.79
CA ALA A 18 -9.28 -21.25 -38.62
C ALA A 18 -8.10 -21.72 -37.76
N ALA A 19 -7.03 -22.20 -38.38
CA ALA A 19 -5.81 -22.60 -37.69
C ALA A 19 -5.13 -21.40 -36.99
N GLU A 20 -5.09 -20.24 -37.64
CA GLU A 20 -4.51 -19.03 -37.05
C GLU A 20 -5.35 -18.50 -35.87
N ARG A 21 -6.68 -18.49 -36.00
CA ARG A 21 -7.60 -18.16 -34.90
C ARG A 21 -7.42 -19.12 -33.71
N ALA A 22 -7.30 -20.43 -33.98
CA ALA A 22 -7.07 -21.43 -32.94
C ALA A 22 -5.72 -21.23 -32.23
N ARG A 23 -4.65 -20.89 -32.96
CA ARG A 23 -3.34 -20.56 -32.37
C ARG A 23 -3.41 -19.30 -31.49
N ARG A 24 -4.08 -18.25 -31.97
CA ARG A 24 -4.27 -17.00 -31.18
C ARG A 24 -5.04 -17.29 -29.88
N LEU A 25 -6.13 -18.06 -29.95
CA LEU A 25 -6.91 -18.45 -28.78
C LEU A 25 -6.13 -19.32 -27.78
N ARG A 26 -5.31 -20.26 -28.28
CA ARG A 26 -4.42 -21.06 -27.41
C ARG A 26 -3.39 -20.18 -26.72
N ARG A 27 -2.79 -19.23 -27.45
CA ARG A 27 -1.81 -18.29 -26.90
C ARG A 27 -2.44 -17.39 -25.84
N THR A 28 -3.63 -16.82 -26.09
CA THR A 28 -4.33 -15.98 -25.10
C THR A 28 -4.77 -16.79 -23.88
N THR A 29 -5.28 -18.01 -24.07
CA THR A 29 -5.64 -18.92 -22.97
C THR A 29 -4.43 -19.22 -22.09
N TRP A 30 -3.28 -19.53 -22.70
CA TRP A 30 -2.04 -19.78 -21.97
C TRP A 30 -1.57 -18.53 -21.22
N TRP A 31 -1.60 -17.36 -21.85
CA TRP A 31 -1.30 -16.07 -21.20
C TRP A 31 -2.19 -15.81 -19.98
N HIS A 32 -3.51 -16.02 -20.09
CA HIS A 32 -4.43 -15.85 -18.96
C HIS A 32 -4.16 -16.83 -17.82
N ARG A 33 -3.75 -18.06 -18.13
CA ARG A 33 -3.33 -19.04 -17.11
C ARG A 33 -2.07 -18.57 -16.39
N VAL A 34 -1.02 -18.24 -17.12
CA VAL A 34 0.26 -17.79 -16.55
C VAL A 34 0.06 -16.54 -15.71
N TRP A 35 -0.65 -15.54 -16.24
CA TRP A 35 -0.93 -14.31 -15.52
C TRP A 35 -1.81 -14.55 -14.29
N GLY A 36 -2.87 -15.37 -14.42
CA GLY A 36 -3.74 -15.73 -13.29
C GLY A 36 -2.99 -16.49 -12.19
N THR A 37 -2.13 -17.44 -12.54
CA THR A 37 -1.28 -18.15 -11.57
C THR A 37 -0.29 -17.22 -10.89
N ALA A 38 0.34 -16.30 -11.64
CA ALA A 38 1.25 -15.32 -11.07
C ALA A 38 0.53 -14.38 -10.08
N ALA A 39 -0.64 -13.87 -10.45
CA ALA A 39 -1.47 -13.04 -9.59
C ALA A 39 -1.90 -13.77 -8.31
N ALA A 40 -2.25 -15.06 -8.43
CA ALA A 40 -2.60 -15.88 -7.27
C ALA A 40 -1.41 -16.08 -6.31
N LEU A 41 -0.22 -16.38 -6.84
CA LEU A 41 1.00 -16.55 -6.05
C LEU A 41 1.42 -15.25 -5.36
N LEU A 42 1.36 -14.12 -6.06
CA LEU A 42 1.58 -12.80 -5.46
C LEU A 42 0.55 -12.49 -4.37
N GLY A 43 -0.70 -12.89 -4.58
CA GLY A 43 -1.75 -12.78 -3.57
C GLY A 43 -1.44 -13.57 -2.30
N VAL A 44 -0.98 -14.82 -2.45
CA VAL A 44 -0.52 -15.65 -1.32
C VAL A 44 0.65 -14.97 -0.60
N ALA A 45 1.65 -14.49 -1.34
CA ALA A 45 2.79 -13.79 -0.76
C ALA A 45 2.37 -12.55 0.05
N ALA A 46 1.44 -11.74 -0.47
CA ALA A 46 0.92 -10.57 0.23
C ALA A 46 0.16 -10.94 1.52
N VAL A 47 -0.63 -12.03 1.51
CA VAL A 47 -1.30 -12.52 2.72
C VAL A 47 -0.30 -13.07 3.74
N THR A 48 0.76 -13.76 3.30
CA THR A 48 1.82 -14.19 4.22
C THR A 48 2.56 -13.00 4.83
N ALA A 49 2.85 -11.97 4.04
CA ALA A 49 3.46 -10.73 4.54
C ALA A 49 2.55 -10.01 5.54
N THR A 50 1.23 -9.99 5.30
CA THR A 50 0.23 -9.48 6.25
C THR A 50 0.35 -10.20 7.60
N ALA A 51 0.40 -11.53 7.59
CA ALA A 51 0.51 -12.32 8.83
C ALA A 51 1.79 -12.01 9.60
N VAL A 52 2.92 -11.85 8.89
CA VAL A 52 4.21 -11.46 9.50
C VAL A 52 4.11 -10.07 10.12
N LEU A 53 3.61 -9.07 9.39
CA LEU A 53 3.46 -7.70 9.90
C LEU A 53 2.56 -7.65 11.15
N LEU A 54 1.41 -8.32 11.11
CA LEU A 54 0.51 -8.37 12.27
C LEU A 54 1.10 -9.12 13.47
N ALA A 55 1.96 -10.11 13.24
CA ALA A 55 2.68 -10.79 14.31
C ALA A 55 3.75 -9.91 14.97
N SER A 56 4.26 -8.88 14.29
CA SER A 56 5.19 -7.89 14.84
C SER A 56 4.52 -6.78 15.65
N VAL A 57 3.23 -6.52 15.44
CA VAL A 57 2.49 -5.43 16.11
C VAL A 57 2.53 -5.53 17.65
N PRO A 58 2.35 -6.71 18.29
CA PRO A 58 2.47 -6.81 19.75
C PRO A 58 3.83 -6.38 20.29
N GLY A 59 4.93 -6.75 19.61
CA GLY A 59 6.29 -6.34 19.99
C GLY A 59 6.48 -4.82 19.87
N ALA A 60 6.03 -4.23 18.76
CA ALA A 60 6.07 -2.78 18.58
C ALA A 60 5.23 -2.04 19.65
N LEU A 61 4.08 -2.60 20.06
CA LEU A 61 3.28 -2.04 21.16
C LEU A 61 3.99 -2.14 22.51
N GLU A 62 4.75 -3.22 22.76
CA GLU A 62 5.58 -3.34 23.95
C GLU A 62 6.71 -2.31 23.97
N ASP A 63 7.35 -2.06 22.83
CA ASP A 63 8.38 -1.03 22.70
C ASP A 63 7.81 0.38 22.92
N VAL A 64 6.64 0.71 22.35
CA VAL A 64 5.94 1.98 22.62
C VAL A 64 5.63 2.12 24.10
N ARG A 65 5.11 1.07 24.76
CA ARG A 65 4.82 1.11 26.20
C ARG A 65 6.09 1.29 27.02
N ALA A 66 7.17 0.59 26.67
CA ALA A 66 8.45 0.68 27.35
C ALA A 66 9.08 2.06 27.18
N TYR A 67 9.02 2.65 25.98
CA TYR A 67 9.47 4.00 25.68
C TYR A 67 8.68 5.03 26.48
N ARG A 68 7.34 4.99 26.44
CA ARG A 68 6.48 5.92 27.19
C ARG A 68 6.62 5.81 28.71
N ALA A 69 6.99 4.63 29.22
CA ALA A 69 7.27 4.40 30.63
C ALA A 69 8.72 4.75 31.02
N ALA A 70 9.61 5.00 30.06
CA ALA A 70 11.02 5.23 30.30
C ALA A 70 11.23 6.53 31.10
N ARG A 71 12.06 6.45 32.13
CA ARG A 71 12.44 7.59 32.97
C ARG A 71 13.80 8.13 32.54
N PRO A 72 14.15 9.39 32.89
CA PRO A 72 15.51 9.88 32.71
C PRO A 72 16.53 8.95 33.37
N CYS A 73 17.65 8.71 32.69
CA CYS A 73 18.69 7.83 33.22
C CYS A 73 19.27 8.39 34.53
N PRO A 74 19.44 7.56 35.57
CA PRO A 74 19.98 8.00 36.86
C PRO A 74 21.47 8.36 36.79
N SER A 75 22.19 7.83 35.79
CA SER A 75 23.57 8.20 35.50
C SER A 75 23.75 8.44 33.99
N PRO A 76 24.46 9.51 33.61
CA PRO A 76 24.73 9.83 32.21
C PRO A 76 25.68 8.84 31.53
N VAL A 77 26.27 7.88 32.25
CA VAL A 77 27.26 6.92 31.72
C VAL A 77 26.69 5.50 31.61
N ALA A 78 25.42 5.28 31.96
CA ALA A 78 24.82 3.96 31.84
C ALA A 78 24.83 3.48 30.37
N PRO A 79 25.17 2.19 30.12
CA PRO A 79 25.06 1.59 28.78
C PRO A 79 23.60 1.61 28.31
N ALA A 80 23.36 1.37 27.02
CA ALA A 80 22.03 1.40 26.39
C ALA A 80 20.99 0.67 27.26
N ALA A 81 20.22 1.46 28.00
CA ALA A 81 19.33 1.00 29.05
C ALA A 81 17.90 1.48 28.76
N ASP A 82 16.94 0.93 29.49
CA ASP A 82 15.52 1.27 29.44
C ASP A 82 15.23 2.62 30.13
N CYS A 83 16.01 3.65 29.77
CA CYS A 83 15.91 5.00 30.28
C CYS A 83 16.23 6.03 29.19
N LEU A 84 15.72 7.24 29.38
CA LEU A 84 15.93 8.37 28.46
C LEU A 84 17.24 9.07 28.81
N ARG A 85 18.15 9.16 27.84
CA ARG A 85 19.44 9.83 27.98
C ARG A 85 19.50 11.05 27.07
N THR A 86 19.90 12.18 27.63
CA THR A 86 20.18 13.40 26.88
C THR A 86 21.65 13.49 26.50
N VAL A 87 21.96 13.77 25.24
CA VAL A 87 23.33 13.92 24.73
C VAL A 87 23.43 15.20 23.91
N PRO A 88 24.41 16.09 24.21
CA PRO A 88 24.61 17.28 23.39
C PRO A 88 25.19 16.91 22.03
N ALA A 89 24.74 17.59 20.98
CA ALA A 89 25.26 17.49 19.63
C ALA A 89 25.26 18.88 18.97
N THR A 90 26.05 19.03 17.92
CA THR A 90 26.15 20.25 17.13
C THR A 90 25.59 20.01 15.74
N VAL A 91 24.76 20.93 15.27
CA VAL A 91 24.17 20.84 13.93
C VAL A 91 25.24 21.11 12.89
N ARG A 92 25.53 20.11 12.06
CA ARG A 92 26.41 20.23 10.90
C ARG A 92 25.68 20.83 9.71
N GLY A 93 24.40 20.55 9.59
CA GLY A 93 23.52 21.05 8.55
C GLY A 93 22.14 20.38 8.58
N ARG A 94 21.25 20.80 7.70
CA ARG A 94 19.92 20.21 7.54
C ARG A 94 19.52 20.16 6.08
N THR A 95 18.61 19.25 5.75
CA THR A 95 17.94 19.18 4.45
C THR A 95 16.44 19.15 4.69
N ILE A 96 15.74 20.13 4.14
CA ILE A 96 14.28 20.17 4.05
C ILE A 96 13.93 20.12 2.57
N GLN A 97 13.43 18.99 2.11
CA GLN A 97 12.94 18.83 0.74
C GLN A 97 11.43 18.61 0.79
N GLU A 98 10.66 19.65 0.54
CA GLU A 98 9.21 19.55 0.40
C GLU A 98 8.86 19.24 -1.06
N ARG A 99 9.12 18.00 -1.49
CA ARG A 99 8.64 17.52 -2.78
C ARG A 99 7.26 16.92 -2.60
N GLN A 100 6.33 17.28 -3.49
CA GLN A 100 4.91 16.88 -3.47
C GLN A 100 4.65 15.36 -3.31
N ARG A 101 5.63 14.50 -3.63
CA ARG A 101 5.50 13.03 -3.56
C ARG A 101 6.55 12.33 -2.69
N ASN A 102 7.57 13.04 -2.22
CA ASN A 102 8.64 12.42 -1.42
C ASN A 102 9.32 13.50 -0.56
N PRO A 103 8.62 13.97 0.49
CA PRO A 103 9.24 14.89 1.42
C PRO A 103 10.42 14.22 2.12
N ARG A 104 11.49 14.96 2.37
CA ARG A 104 12.66 14.44 3.10
C ARG A 104 13.18 15.48 4.07
N TYR A 105 13.28 15.09 5.34
CA TYR A 105 13.67 15.95 6.46
C TYR A 105 14.86 15.33 7.19
N MET A 106 16.07 15.72 6.79
CA MET A 106 17.31 15.19 7.39
C MET A 106 18.01 16.24 8.23
N LEU A 107 18.48 15.85 9.40
CA LEU A 107 19.37 16.61 10.27
C LEU A 107 20.75 15.94 10.28
N PHE A 108 21.80 16.73 10.04
CA PHE A 108 23.17 16.26 10.09
C PHE A 108 23.82 16.77 11.37
N LEU A 109 24.43 15.86 12.13
CA LEU A 109 24.93 16.13 13.47
C LEU A 109 26.39 15.73 13.60
N ASP A 110 27.12 16.51 14.40
CA ASP A 110 28.44 16.16 14.91
C ASP A 110 28.33 16.05 16.45
N GLY A 111 28.99 15.06 17.05
CA GLY A 111 28.86 14.85 18.48
C GLY A 111 29.73 13.72 19.03
N PRO A 112 29.64 13.45 20.33
CA PRO A 112 30.35 12.34 20.97
C PRO A 112 29.89 10.98 20.43
N ARG A 113 30.63 9.92 20.77
CA ARG A 113 30.31 8.54 20.32
C ARG A 113 28.85 8.20 20.62
N GLY A 114 28.15 7.72 19.58
CA GLY A 114 26.74 7.32 19.64
C GLY A 114 25.75 8.37 19.16
N VAL A 115 26.20 9.61 18.87
CA VAL A 115 25.39 10.55 18.09
C VAL A 115 25.38 10.10 16.62
N PRO A 116 24.19 9.94 15.99
CA PRO A 116 24.13 9.58 14.58
C PRO A 116 24.61 10.75 13.70
N ALA A 117 25.33 10.45 12.62
CA ALA A 117 25.79 11.48 11.69
C ALA A 117 24.65 12.08 10.85
N GLU A 118 23.60 11.29 10.62
CA GLU A 118 22.39 11.66 9.92
C GLU A 118 21.20 11.19 10.75
N LEU A 119 20.22 12.05 10.95
CA LEU A 119 18.99 11.76 11.68
C LEU A 119 17.81 12.19 10.82
N GLU A 120 16.88 11.27 10.57
CA GLU A 120 15.63 11.59 9.89
C GLU A 120 14.63 12.15 10.89
N MET A 121 14.04 13.30 10.57
CA MET A 121 13.06 13.99 11.41
C MET A 121 11.65 13.73 10.87
N ASP A 122 10.66 13.69 11.75
CA ASP A 122 9.27 13.43 11.36
C ASP A 122 8.64 14.57 10.53
N GLY A 123 9.26 15.76 10.54
CA GLY A 123 8.79 16.91 9.77
C GLY A 123 9.75 18.10 9.79
N PRO A 124 9.41 19.19 9.09
CA PRO A 124 10.21 20.41 9.09
C PRO A 124 10.00 21.24 10.37
N ASP A 125 8.85 21.13 11.03
CA ASP A 125 8.47 21.94 12.19
C ASP A 125 8.27 21.07 13.44
N PRO A 126 8.38 21.62 14.66
CA PRO A 126 8.60 23.05 14.98
C PRO A 126 10.08 23.46 15.09
N LEU A 127 11.01 22.53 14.98
CA LEU A 127 12.43 22.74 15.30
C LEU A 127 13.33 22.72 14.06
N LEU A 128 13.23 21.70 13.20
CA LEU A 128 14.16 21.50 12.07
C LEU A 128 14.24 22.74 11.14
N SER A 129 13.14 23.45 10.93
CA SER A 129 13.03 24.65 10.09
C SER A 129 13.83 25.83 10.63
N LYS A 130 14.11 25.85 11.93
CA LYS A 130 14.78 26.93 12.67
C LYS A 130 16.23 26.65 13.00
N LEU A 131 16.68 25.39 12.90
CA LEU A 131 18.07 25.03 13.15
C LEU A 131 19.02 25.56 12.06
N HIS A 132 20.19 26.00 12.48
CA HIS A 132 21.29 26.47 11.66
C HIS A 132 22.55 25.66 11.95
N LYS A 133 23.48 25.69 10.99
CA LYS A 133 24.79 25.06 11.19
C LYS A 133 25.51 25.76 12.35
N GLY A 134 26.02 24.97 13.29
CA GLY A 134 26.69 25.44 14.49
C GLY A 134 25.81 25.45 15.74
N ASP A 135 24.48 25.32 15.59
CA ASP A 135 23.57 25.30 16.72
C ASP A 135 23.84 24.09 17.61
N THR A 136 23.73 24.28 18.93
CA THR A 136 23.88 23.20 19.91
C THR A 136 22.51 22.68 20.28
N VAL A 137 22.27 21.40 19.97
CA VAL A 137 21.02 20.71 20.26
C VAL A 137 21.23 19.62 21.30
N THR A 138 20.16 19.27 21.99
CA THR A 138 20.12 18.15 22.93
C THR A 138 19.34 17.01 22.30
N LEU A 139 19.99 15.87 22.11
CA LEU A 139 19.36 14.65 21.61
C LEU A 139 18.84 13.82 22.77
N THR A 140 17.59 13.37 22.69
CA THR A 140 17.04 12.35 23.58
C THR A 140 17.23 10.99 22.95
N ARG A 141 17.80 10.05 23.70
CA ARG A 141 18.08 8.69 23.25
C ARG A 141 17.44 7.65 24.15
N TRP A 142 16.97 6.57 23.53
CA TRP A 142 16.39 5.41 24.20
C TRP A 142 16.84 4.13 23.48
N ARG A 143 17.37 3.13 24.20
CA ARG A 143 17.89 1.86 23.63
C ARG A 143 18.80 2.00 22.40
N GLY A 144 19.48 3.14 22.25
CA GLY A 144 20.36 3.43 21.11
C GLY A 144 19.72 4.30 20.03
N TYR A 145 18.39 4.31 19.91
CA TYR A 145 17.61 5.19 19.04
C TYR A 145 17.70 6.65 19.51
N THR A 146 17.67 7.58 18.57
CA THR A 146 17.59 9.01 18.87
C THR A 146 16.17 9.45 18.64
N THR A 147 15.35 9.49 19.69
CA THR A 147 13.90 9.68 19.58
C THR A 147 13.51 11.14 19.45
N ALA A 148 14.25 12.07 20.05
CA ALA A 148 13.92 13.48 19.95
C ALA A 148 15.14 14.39 19.86
N VAL A 149 14.94 15.56 19.29
CA VAL A 149 15.89 16.67 19.25
C VAL A 149 15.26 17.85 19.96
N SER A 150 16.02 18.51 20.84
CA SER A 150 15.57 19.67 21.59
C SER A 150 16.53 20.84 21.50
N GLU A 151 16.01 22.05 21.38
CA GLU A 151 16.75 23.31 21.41
C GLU A 151 15.87 24.39 22.03
N GLY A 152 16.41 25.20 22.95
CA GLY A 152 15.71 26.37 23.47
C GLY A 152 14.34 26.07 24.12
N GLY A 153 14.14 24.87 24.67
CA GLY A 153 12.86 24.44 25.25
C GLY A 153 11.83 23.94 24.23
N VAL A 154 12.17 23.91 22.93
CA VAL A 154 11.37 23.29 21.87
C VAL A 154 11.91 21.88 21.64
N THR A 155 11.02 20.89 21.65
CA THR A 155 11.35 19.48 21.36
C THR A 155 10.60 19.04 20.12
N GLN A 156 11.28 18.28 19.26
CA GLN A 156 10.71 17.65 18.09
C GLN A 156 11.15 16.19 18.03
N GLU A 157 10.21 15.27 17.83
CA GLU A 157 10.49 13.85 17.66
C GLU A 157 11.16 13.57 16.29
N SER A 158 11.96 12.51 16.26
CA SER A 158 12.58 11.97 15.05
C SER A 158 11.72 10.85 14.45
N ALA A 159 12.06 10.42 13.24
CA ALA A 159 11.45 9.25 12.62
C ALA A 159 11.83 7.92 13.29
N ASP A 160 12.87 7.91 14.14
CA ASP A 160 13.30 6.72 14.90
C ASP A 160 12.51 6.56 16.22
N THR A 161 11.49 7.39 16.45
CA THR A 161 10.64 7.29 17.64
C THR A 161 9.73 6.06 17.51
N PRO A 162 9.62 5.19 18.53
CA PRO A 162 8.76 4.02 18.47
C PRO A 162 7.26 4.34 18.28
N ASP A 163 6.84 5.58 18.61
CA ASP A 163 5.47 6.04 18.43
C ASP A 163 5.06 6.02 16.94
N GLY A 164 3.87 5.48 16.65
CA GLY A 164 3.33 5.41 15.29
C GLY A 164 3.73 4.15 14.51
N GLU A 165 4.79 3.43 14.92
CA GLU A 165 5.22 2.19 14.25
C GLU A 165 4.15 1.08 14.27
N PRO A 166 3.49 0.77 15.41
CA PRO A 166 2.40 -0.22 15.44
C PRO A 166 1.26 0.11 14.48
N GLU A 167 0.89 1.39 14.38
CA GLU A 167 -0.16 1.90 13.52
C GLU A 167 0.22 1.76 12.04
N ALA A 168 1.45 2.13 11.67
CA ALA A 168 1.99 1.99 10.33
C ALA A 168 2.06 0.52 9.87
N LEU A 169 2.57 -0.38 10.74
CA LEU A 169 2.60 -1.82 10.47
C LEU A 169 1.19 -2.38 10.25
N THR A 170 0.23 -1.98 11.09
CA THR A 170 -1.17 -2.41 10.99
C THR A 170 -1.80 -1.93 9.68
N ALA A 171 -1.62 -0.66 9.32
CA ALA A 171 -2.17 -0.12 8.08
C ALA A 171 -1.57 -0.79 6.83
N LEU A 172 -0.25 -1.00 6.80
CA LEU A 172 0.41 -1.71 5.72
C LEU A 172 -0.11 -3.15 5.60
N ALA A 173 -0.29 -3.83 6.73
CA ALA A 173 -0.86 -5.18 6.76
C ALA A 173 -2.29 -5.21 6.18
N LEU A 174 -3.16 -4.27 6.55
CA LEU A 174 -4.53 -4.18 6.02
C LEU A 174 -4.56 -3.89 4.50
N ALA A 175 -3.68 -3.02 4.03
CA ALA A 175 -3.54 -2.75 2.59
C ALA A 175 -3.08 -4.00 1.82
N LEU A 176 -2.08 -4.71 2.33
CA LEU A 176 -1.60 -5.97 1.76
C LEU A 176 -2.65 -7.08 1.82
N LEU A 177 -3.45 -7.14 2.90
CA LEU A 177 -4.53 -8.10 3.04
C LEU A 177 -5.57 -7.92 1.94
N ALA A 178 -6.01 -6.68 1.70
CA ALA A 178 -6.98 -6.37 0.65
C ALA A 178 -6.47 -6.78 -0.74
N VAL A 179 -5.25 -6.36 -1.08
CA VAL A 179 -4.61 -6.68 -2.36
C VAL A 179 -4.35 -8.18 -2.49
N GLY A 180 -3.94 -8.83 -1.41
CA GLY A 180 -3.62 -10.26 -1.37
C GLY A 180 -4.85 -11.13 -1.59
N LEU A 181 -5.94 -10.87 -0.86
CA LEU A 181 -7.21 -11.57 -1.01
C LEU A 181 -7.79 -11.40 -2.42
N PHE A 182 -7.74 -10.18 -2.96
CA PHE A 182 -8.18 -9.92 -4.34
C PHE A 182 -7.30 -10.64 -5.37
N GLY A 183 -5.97 -10.56 -5.24
CA GLY A 183 -5.02 -11.22 -6.14
C GLY A 183 -5.20 -12.74 -6.16
N MET A 184 -5.37 -13.36 -5.00
CA MET A 184 -5.69 -14.78 -4.88
C MET A 184 -7.01 -15.12 -5.58
N TYR A 185 -8.07 -14.37 -5.29
CA TYR A 185 -9.40 -14.62 -5.88
C TYR A 185 -9.39 -14.42 -7.40
N ALA A 186 -8.98 -13.24 -7.87
CA ALA A 186 -8.97 -12.89 -9.28
C ALA A 186 -8.01 -13.77 -10.08
N GLY A 187 -6.82 -14.05 -9.52
CA GLY A 187 -5.83 -14.94 -10.11
C GLY A 187 -6.34 -16.38 -10.25
N ALA A 188 -6.93 -16.93 -9.19
CA ALA A 188 -7.52 -18.27 -9.23
C ALA A 188 -8.69 -18.36 -10.21
N VAL A 189 -9.56 -17.35 -10.27
CA VAL A 189 -10.66 -17.29 -11.23
C VAL A 189 -10.13 -17.21 -12.66
N ALA A 190 -9.15 -16.34 -12.93
CA ALA A 190 -8.53 -16.17 -14.24
C ALA A 190 -7.83 -17.45 -14.72
N ALA A 191 -7.11 -18.14 -13.83
CA ALA A 191 -6.43 -19.40 -14.14
C ALA A 191 -7.43 -20.53 -14.43
N ARG A 192 -8.47 -20.68 -13.61
CA ARG A 192 -9.51 -21.72 -13.76
C ARG A 192 -10.38 -21.51 -15.01
N HIS A 193 -10.70 -20.26 -15.34
CA HIS A 193 -11.62 -19.92 -16.44
C HIS A 193 -10.92 -19.31 -17.66
N ALA A 194 -9.59 -19.53 -17.81
CA ALA A 194 -8.79 -18.94 -18.86
C ALA A 194 -9.33 -19.16 -20.27
N SER A 195 -9.89 -20.34 -20.55
CA SER A 195 -10.48 -20.68 -21.86
C SER A 195 -11.76 -19.91 -22.15
N ARG A 196 -12.54 -19.58 -21.11
CA ARG A 196 -13.76 -18.79 -21.21
C ARG A 196 -13.42 -17.30 -21.38
N HIS A 197 -12.49 -16.78 -20.58
CA HIS A 197 -12.06 -15.39 -20.66
C HIS A 197 -11.34 -15.06 -21.98
N ALA A 198 -10.61 -16.03 -22.55
CA ALA A 198 -10.03 -15.88 -23.88
C ALA A 198 -11.07 -15.69 -25.01
N ARG A 199 -12.34 -16.04 -24.77
CA ARG A 199 -13.44 -15.91 -25.74
C ARG A 199 -14.37 -14.73 -25.42
N GLU A 200 -14.72 -14.56 -24.15
CA GLU A 200 -15.76 -13.62 -23.71
C GLU A 200 -15.20 -12.33 -23.08
N GLY A 201 -13.89 -12.28 -22.81
CA GLY A 201 -13.27 -11.21 -22.03
C GLY A 201 -13.40 -11.41 -20.51
N LEU A 202 -12.88 -10.45 -19.74
CA LEU A 202 -13.03 -10.45 -18.28
C LEU A 202 -14.44 -9.95 -17.88
N PRO A 203 -15.07 -10.56 -16.87
CA PRO A 203 -16.36 -10.10 -16.39
C PRO A 203 -16.21 -8.75 -15.65
N VAL A 204 -17.15 -7.84 -15.91
CA VAL A 204 -17.26 -6.49 -15.29
C VAL A 204 -17.16 -6.53 -13.75
N ARG A 205 -17.59 -7.63 -13.12
CA ARG A 205 -17.49 -7.82 -11.67
C ARG A 205 -16.05 -7.86 -11.15
N ILE A 206 -15.09 -8.39 -11.92
CA ILE A 206 -13.67 -8.41 -11.51
C ILE A 206 -13.09 -7.00 -11.56
N GLU A 207 -13.51 -6.20 -12.54
CA GLU A 207 -13.10 -4.79 -12.66
C GLU A 207 -13.63 -3.96 -11.48
N SER A 208 -14.92 -4.09 -11.13
CA SER A 208 -15.51 -3.37 -10.00
C SER A 208 -14.87 -3.77 -8.67
N LEU A 209 -14.56 -5.06 -8.49
CA LEU A 209 -13.86 -5.57 -7.30
C LEU A 209 -12.41 -5.09 -7.24
N GLY A 210 -11.72 -4.98 -8.39
CA GLY A 210 -10.37 -4.43 -8.46
C GLY A 210 -10.33 -2.95 -8.05
N ILE A 211 -11.29 -2.15 -8.53
CA ILE A 211 -11.45 -0.75 -8.12
C ILE A 211 -11.74 -0.66 -6.61
N ALA A 212 -12.63 -1.50 -6.09
CA ALA A 212 -12.94 -1.54 -4.66
C ALA A 212 -11.69 -1.89 -3.82
N THR A 213 -10.89 -2.84 -4.28
CA THR A 213 -9.64 -3.25 -3.63
C THR A 213 -8.61 -2.13 -3.61
N PHE A 214 -8.45 -1.42 -4.73
CA PHE A 214 -7.58 -0.25 -4.79
C PHE A 214 -7.97 0.80 -3.75
N TRP A 215 -9.26 1.14 -3.68
CA TRP A 215 -9.75 2.10 -2.68
C TRP A 215 -9.63 1.57 -1.24
N ALA A 216 -9.79 0.27 -1.02
CA ALA A 216 -9.57 -0.34 0.29
C ALA A 216 -8.11 -0.24 0.74
N ALA A 217 -7.15 -0.42 -0.17
CA ALA A 217 -5.73 -0.23 0.13
C ALA A 217 -5.41 1.25 0.42
N VAL A 218 -5.96 2.17 -0.37
CA VAL A 218 -5.79 3.63 -0.15
C VAL A 218 -6.42 4.08 1.17
N ALA A 219 -7.53 3.48 1.58
CA ALA A 219 -8.21 3.76 2.85
C ALA A 219 -7.36 3.44 4.09
N ALA A 220 -6.25 2.69 3.95
CA ALA A 220 -5.32 2.48 5.05
C ALA A 220 -4.57 3.77 5.45
N LEU A 221 -4.36 4.71 4.53
CA LEU A 221 -3.66 5.97 4.82
C LEU A 221 -4.39 6.87 5.84
N PRO A 222 -5.68 7.25 5.63
CA PRO A 222 -6.40 8.02 6.64
C PRO A 222 -6.65 7.22 7.92
N ALA A 223 -6.63 5.88 7.87
CA ALA A 223 -6.76 5.04 9.05
C ALA A 223 -5.54 5.16 9.99
N VAL A 224 -4.33 5.35 9.44
CA VAL A 224 -3.12 5.65 10.25
C VAL A 224 -3.31 6.93 11.05
N MET A 225 -3.80 8.00 10.42
CA MET A 225 -3.98 9.29 11.12
C MET A 225 -4.98 9.22 12.28
N VAL A 226 -5.98 8.33 12.18
CA VAL A 226 -6.90 8.06 13.31
C VAL A 226 -6.19 7.23 14.38
N GLY A 227 -5.33 6.31 13.95
CA GLY A 227 -4.47 5.48 14.80
C GLY A 227 -3.58 6.29 15.74
N ASP A 228 -3.07 7.45 15.30
CA ASP A 228 -2.22 8.32 16.13
C ASP A 228 -2.88 8.71 17.47
N HIS A 229 -4.21 8.70 17.54
CA HIS A 229 -4.98 8.97 18.76
C HIS A 229 -5.54 7.74 19.46
N THR A 230 -5.67 6.62 18.76
CA THR A 230 -6.49 5.47 19.20
C THR A 230 -5.76 4.12 19.16
N GLY A 231 -4.52 4.11 18.68
CA GLY A 231 -3.70 2.93 18.50
C GLY A 231 -4.10 2.06 17.30
N PRO A 232 -3.49 0.87 17.15
CA PRO A 232 -3.78 -0.08 16.07
C PRO A 232 -5.25 -0.49 15.95
N VAL A 233 -5.97 -0.54 17.08
CA VAL A 233 -7.41 -0.88 17.08
C VAL A 233 -8.21 0.16 16.32
N GLY A 234 -7.90 1.45 16.48
CA GLY A 234 -8.58 2.50 15.75
C GLY A 234 -8.24 2.52 14.26
N VAL A 235 -7.01 2.13 13.88
CA VAL A 235 -6.65 1.89 12.47
C VAL A 235 -7.56 0.80 11.88
N VAL A 236 -7.72 -0.33 12.56
CA VAL A 236 -8.59 -1.43 12.08
C VAL A 236 -10.05 -0.99 11.97
N VAL A 237 -10.59 -0.34 12.99
CA VAL A 237 -12.00 0.08 13.02
C VAL A 237 -12.30 1.11 11.93
N SER A 238 -11.44 2.13 11.79
CA SER A 238 -11.60 3.16 10.77
C SER A 238 -11.48 2.57 9.35
N TRP A 239 -10.51 1.67 9.14
CA TRP A 239 -10.36 0.96 7.86
C TRP A 239 -11.58 0.12 7.51
N LEU A 240 -12.14 -0.65 8.45
CA LEU A 240 -13.35 -1.44 8.24
C LEU A 240 -14.57 -0.55 7.91
N ALA A 241 -14.69 0.61 8.55
CA ALA A 241 -15.75 1.57 8.26
C ALA A 241 -15.62 2.16 6.83
N LEU A 242 -14.40 2.53 6.42
CA LEU A 242 -14.13 3.00 5.06
C LEU A 242 -14.37 1.90 4.02
N LEU A 243 -13.96 0.66 4.31
CA LEU A 243 -14.21 -0.49 3.46
C LEU A 243 -15.71 -0.72 3.25
N LEU A 244 -16.50 -0.68 4.32
CA LEU A 244 -17.95 -0.80 4.25
C LEU A 244 -18.54 0.28 3.34
N LEU A 245 -18.11 1.54 3.51
CA LEU A 245 -18.55 2.66 2.68
C LEU A 245 -18.21 2.44 1.18
N ILE A 246 -16.98 2.01 0.88
CA ILE A 246 -16.54 1.70 -0.50
C ILE A 246 -17.43 0.60 -1.09
N LEU A 247 -17.66 -0.50 -0.36
CA LEU A 247 -18.51 -1.60 -0.82
C LEU A 247 -19.95 -1.12 -1.07
N LEU A 248 -20.51 -0.27 -0.20
CA LEU A 248 -21.83 0.31 -0.39
C LEU A 248 -21.91 1.19 -1.65
N ILE A 249 -20.87 2.00 -1.92
CA ILE A 249 -20.78 2.84 -3.11
C ILE A 249 -20.75 1.96 -4.37
N VAL A 250 -19.89 0.94 -4.40
CA VAL A 250 -19.75 0.01 -5.53
C VAL A 250 -21.09 -0.69 -5.80
N LEU A 251 -21.74 -1.22 -4.76
CA LEU A 251 -23.05 -1.86 -4.88
C LEU A 251 -24.13 -0.90 -5.39
N ARG A 252 -24.12 0.37 -4.96
CA ARG A 252 -25.06 1.38 -5.46
C ARG A 252 -24.81 1.73 -6.93
N VAL A 253 -23.56 1.86 -7.35
CA VAL A 253 -23.18 2.12 -8.75
C VAL A 253 -23.61 0.95 -9.63
N GLU A 254 -23.37 -0.29 -9.21
CA GLU A 254 -23.80 -1.48 -9.95
C GLU A 254 -25.33 -1.56 -10.08
N ARG A 255 -26.08 -1.31 -9.00
CA ARG A 255 -27.56 -1.25 -9.06
C ARG A 255 -28.05 -0.19 -10.05
N LYS A 256 -27.45 1.01 -10.04
CA LYS A 256 -27.82 2.11 -10.96
C LYS A 256 -27.49 1.78 -12.42
N SER A 257 -26.39 1.08 -12.68
CA SER A 257 -25.99 0.66 -14.02
C SER A 257 -26.95 -0.39 -14.62
N ARG A 258 -27.37 -1.37 -13.81
CA ARG A 258 -28.36 -2.39 -14.22
C ARG A 258 -29.71 -1.79 -14.61
N GLY A 259 -30.16 -0.75 -13.92
CA GLY A 259 -31.39 -0.03 -14.26
C GLY A 259 -31.31 0.77 -15.57
N ARG A 260 -30.12 1.07 -16.08
CA ARG A 260 -29.93 1.86 -17.30
C ARG A 260 -29.86 0.99 -18.57
N HIS A 261 -29.35 -0.23 -18.46
CA HIS A 261 -29.27 -1.20 -19.57
C HIS A 261 -30.58 -1.98 -19.81
N SER A 262 -31.57 -1.82 -18.95
CA SER A 262 -32.91 -2.42 -19.09
C SER A 262 -33.89 -1.54 -19.87
N ARG A 263 -33.48 -0.38 -20.41
CA ARG A 263 -34.27 0.34 -21.43
C ARG A 263 -34.13 -0.41 -22.76
N PRO A 264 -35.16 -1.12 -23.24
CA PRO A 264 -35.08 -1.80 -24.53
C PRO A 264 -34.87 -0.72 -25.58
N TYR A 265 -33.91 -0.94 -26.47
CA TYR A 265 -33.75 -0.18 -27.69
C TYR A 265 -34.96 -0.50 -28.59
N VAL A 266 -36.13 0.07 -28.29
CA VAL A 266 -37.29 0.08 -29.20
C VAL A 266 -36.92 1.04 -30.33
N ARG A 267 -36.02 0.60 -31.23
CA ARG A 267 -35.81 1.28 -32.48
C ARG A 267 -37.00 0.92 -33.35
N ALA A 268 -37.96 1.84 -33.36
CA ALA A 268 -39.10 1.83 -34.25
C ALA A 268 -38.62 1.51 -35.67
N ARG A 269 -38.99 0.32 -36.14
CA ARG A 269 -39.01 -0.05 -37.55
C ARG A 269 -40.18 0.74 -38.17
N ARG A 270 -39.98 2.05 -38.37
CA ARG A 270 -40.95 2.86 -39.12
C ARG A 270 -40.58 2.76 -40.59
N ASN A 271 -41.45 2.03 -41.27
CA ASN A 271 -41.53 1.86 -42.71
C ASN A 271 -41.31 3.19 -43.45
N HIS A 272 -40.48 3.16 -44.48
CA HIS A 272 -40.74 3.93 -45.70
C HIS A 272 -40.81 2.92 -46.83
N GLY A 273 -42.05 2.67 -47.27
CA GLY A 273 -42.34 2.27 -48.64
C GLY A 273 -42.32 3.48 -49.57
#